data_AF-A0ABD5SIT2-F1
#
_entry.id   AF-A0ABD5SIT2-F1
#
_cell.length_a   1.000
_cell.length_b   1.000
_cell.length_c   1.000
_cell.angle_alpha   90.00
_cell.angle_beta   90.00
_cell.angle_gamma   90.00
#
_symmetry.space_group_name_H-M   'P 1'
#
loop_
_entity.id
_entity.type
_entity.pdbx_description
1 polymer ?
#
loop_
_entity_poly.entity_id
_entity_poly.type
_entity_poly.pdbx_seq_one_letter_code
_entity_poly.pdbx_strand_id
1 'polypeptide(L)'
;MIGAALVSAAVHFWLTPVVIEFDTIQAILFVLAGLGFVGGIVVYASRFWRREFYLLAALFALAQIIAYFVMNGPLNTMAIVSKATEAVVVLAAGYLYMTAEPTTDSL
;
A
#
# COMPACT_ATOMS: atom_id res chain seq x y z
N MET A 1 9.14 3.79 5.20
CA MET A 1 7.90 3.86 4.38
C MET A 1 8.18 3.59 2.90
N ILE A 2 8.95 4.44 2.18
CA ILE A 2 9.18 4.30 0.72
C ILE A 2 9.68 2.91 0.32
N GLY A 3 10.73 2.39 0.97
CA GLY A 3 11.29 1.07 0.60
C GLY A 3 10.27 -0.07 0.67
N ALA A 4 9.43 -0.08 1.72
CA ALA A 4 8.35 -1.06 1.84
C ALA A 4 7.26 -0.88 0.77
N ALA A 5 6.90 0.36 0.46
CA ALA A 5 5.95 0.66 -0.62
C ALA A 5 6.48 0.23 -2.01
N LEU A 6 7.79 0.39 -2.27
CA LEU A 6 8.43 -0.07 -3.51
C LEU A 6 8.38 -1.60 -3.63
N VAL A 7 8.71 -2.31 -2.55
CA VAL A 7 8.62 -3.78 -2.53
C VAL A 7 7.18 -4.23 -2.74
N SER A 8 6.21 -3.63 -2.04
CA SER A 8 4.79 -3.93 -2.26
C SER A 8 4.36 -3.68 -3.70
N ALA A 9 4.72 -2.54 -4.31
CA ALA A 9 4.40 -2.26 -5.71
C ALA A 9 4.98 -3.32 -6.66
N ALA A 10 6.26 -3.66 -6.47
CA ALA A 10 6.93 -4.68 -7.28
C ALA A 10 6.26 -6.05 -7.17
N VAL A 11 5.90 -6.47 -5.95
CA VAL A 11 5.21 -7.75 -5.72
C VAL A 11 3.84 -7.78 -6.38
N HIS A 12 3.06 -6.70 -6.28
CA HIS A 12 1.73 -6.64 -6.90
C HIS A 12 1.82 -6.75 -8.43
N PHE A 13 2.72 -5.99 -9.07
CA PHE A 13 2.92 -6.08 -10.53
C PHE A 13 3.50 -7.43 -10.96
N TRP A 14 4.42 -8.01 -10.17
CA TRP A 14 4.99 -9.32 -10.46
C TRP A 14 3.93 -10.43 -10.40
N LEU A 15 2.99 -10.35 -9.44
CA LEU A 15 1.97 -11.38 -9.26
C LEU A 15 0.77 -11.21 -10.20
N THR A 16 0.54 -10.03 -10.78
CA THR A 16 -0.60 -9.81 -11.71
C THR A 16 -0.70 -10.85 -12.83
N PRO A 17 0.37 -11.19 -13.59
CA PRO A 17 0.28 -12.15 -14.68
C PRO A 17 -0.06 -13.56 -14.22
N VAL A 18 0.26 -13.90 -12.97
CA VAL A 18 -0.12 -15.20 -12.38
C VAL A 18 -1.59 -15.17 -11.96
N VAL A 19 -2.01 -14.11 -11.27
CA VAL A 19 -3.38 -13.99 -10.73
C VAL A 19 -4.44 -13.92 -11.84
N ILE A 20 -4.13 -13.29 -12.98
CA ILE A 20 -5.10 -13.12 -14.08
C ILE A 20 -5.56 -14.45 -14.69
N GLU A 21 -4.76 -15.51 -14.58
CA GLU A 21 -5.12 -16.86 -15.04
C GLU A 21 -6.23 -17.50 -14.19
N PHE A 22 -6.45 -17.01 -12.97
CA PHE A 22 -7.39 -17.59 -12.01
C PHE A 22 -8.57 -16.66 -11.70
N ASP A 23 -8.32 -15.36 -11.54
CA ASP A 23 -9.33 -14.37 -11.20
C ASP A 23 -8.97 -12.99 -11.79
N THR A 24 -9.74 -12.58 -12.80
CA THR A 24 -9.55 -11.29 -13.48
C THR A 24 -9.81 -10.09 -12.57
N ILE A 25 -10.79 -10.15 -11.66
CA ILE A 25 -11.08 -9.05 -10.74
C ILE A 25 -9.91 -8.88 -9.77
N GLN A 26 -9.42 -9.97 -9.20
CA GLN A 26 -8.26 -9.92 -8.31
C GLN A 26 -7.02 -9.41 -9.04
N ALA A 27 -6.80 -9.79 -10.30
CA ALA A 27 -5.70 -9.28 -11.10
C ALA A 27 -5.78 -7.76 -11.34
N ILE A 28 -6.97 -7.23 -11.65
CA ILE A 28 -7.20 -5.78 -11.78
C ILE A 28 -6.89 -5.09 -10.45
N LEU A 29 -7.37 -5.64 -9.32
CA LEU A 29 -7.07 -5.09 -8.00
C LEU A 29 -5.57 -5.11 -7.68
N PHE A 30 -4.83 -6.12 -8.12
CA PHE A 30 -3.37 -6.15 -7.99
C PHE A 30 -2.69 -5.02 -8.77
N VAL A 31 -3.12 -4.77 -10.02
CA VAL A 31 -2.59 -3.64 -10.81
C VAL A 31 -2.90 -2.32 -10.14
N LEU A 32 -4.16 -2.11 -9.73
CA LEU A 32 -4.59 -0.89 -9.06
C LEU A 32 -3.85 -0.69 -7.72
N ALA A 33 -3.60 -1.77 -6.98
CA ALA A 33 -2.82 -1.73 -5.75
C ALA A 33 -1.37 -1.30 -6.03
N GLY A 34 -0.72 -1.90 -7.03
CA GLY A 34 0.62 -1.52 -7.45
C GLY A 34 0.69 -0.05 -7.87
N LEU A 35 -0.26 0.41 -8.68
CA LEU A 35 -0.38 1.82 -9.07
C LEU A 35 -0.64 2.74 -7.88
N GLY A 36 -1.44 2.31 -6.91
CA GLY A 36 -1.69 3.07 -5.68
C GLY A 36 -0.43 3.22 -4.82
N PHE A 37 0.41 2.19 -4.70
CA PHE A 37 1.72 2.31 -4.03
C PHE A 37 2.67 3.25 -4.77
N VAL A 38 2.78 3.13 -6.10
CA VAL A 38 3.61 4.03 -6.91
C VAL A 38 3.11 5.47 -6.82
N GLY A 39 1.80 5.69 -6.97
CA GLY A 39 1.18 6.99 -6.83
C GLY A 39 1.41 7.59 -5.44
N GLY A 40 1.24 6.79 -4.39
CA GLY A 40 1.55 7.19 -3.01
C GLY A 40 3.01 7.62 -2.83
N ILE A 41 3.97 6.88 -3.42
CA ILE A 41 5.39 7.26 -3.40
C ILE A 41 5.62 8.60 -4.11
N VAL A 42 5.04 8.78 -5.30
CA VAL A 42 5.19 10.03 -6.08
C VAL A 42 4.64 11.22 -5.31
N VAL A 43 3.44 11.09 -4.71
CA VAL A 43 2.86 12.17 -3.90
C VAL A 43 3.70 12.41 -2.64
N TYR A 44 4.21 11.35 -1.99
CA TYR A 44 5.06 11.46 -0.80
C TYR A 44 6.38 12.19 -1.06
N ALA A 45 6.99 11.93 -2.21
CA ALA A 45 8.23 12.59 -2.64
C ALA A 45 7.99 14.03 -3.14
N SER A 46 6.73 14.46 -3.27
CA SER A 46 6.36 15.79 -3.75
C SER A 46 6.11 16.77 -2.61
N ARG A 47 6.12 18.07 -2.93
CA ARG A 47 5.68 19.15 -2.02
C ARG A 47 4.19 19.11 -1.67
N PHE A 48 3.39 18.25 -2.31
CA PHE A 48 1.95 18.16 -2.09
C PHE A 48 1.59 17.25 -0.93
N TRP A 49 2.55 16.54 -0.33
CA TRP A 49 2.26 15.66 0.80
C TRP A 49 1.78 16.46 2.02
N ARG A 50 0.64 16.05 2.58
CA ARG A 50 0.08 16.60 3.80
C ARG A 50 -0.02 15.52 4.87
N ARG A 51 -0.14 15.93 6.13
CA ARG A 51 -0.19 15.00 7.26
C ARG A 51 -1.29 13.95 7.10
N GLU A 52 -2.45 14.32 6.57
CA GLU A 52 -3.60 13.43 6.37
C GLU A 52 -3.30 12.30 5.38
N PHE A 53 -2.36 12.50 4.45
CA PHE A 53 -1.98 11.46 3.49
C PHE A 53 -1.24 10.29 4.13
N TYR A 54 -0.67 10.47 5.33
CA TYR A 54 -0.19 9.34 6.12
C TYR A 54 -1.32 8.41 6.54
N LEU A 55 -2.48 8.94 6.95
CA LEU A 55 -3.65 8.11 7.24
C LEU A 55 -4.16 7.41 5.99
N LEU A 56 -4.23 8.11 4.86
CA LEU A 56 -4.63 7.48 3.59
C LEU A 56 -3.67 6.35 3.19
N ALA A 57 -2.35 6.55 3.32
CA ALA A 57 -1.36 5.52 3.03
C ALA A 57 -1.51 4.31 3.97
N ALA A 58 -1.75 4.55 5.27
CA ALA A 58 -1.96 3.48 6.25
C ALA A 58 -3.25 2.70 5.94
N LEU A 59 -4.36 3.39 5.70
CA LEU A 59 -5.65 2.76 5.39
C LEU A 59 -5.60 2.00 4.06
N PHE A 60 -4.96 2.57 3.04
CA PHE A 60 -4.75 1.92 1.75
C PHE A 60 -3.95 0.61 1.92
N ALA A 61 -2.80 0.65 2.58
CA ALA A 61 -1.98 -0.55 2.80
C ALA A 61 -2.72 -1.60 3.65
N LEU A 62 -3.46 -1.17 4.68
CA LEU A 62 -4.27 -2.06 5.50
C LEU A 62 -5.40 -2.73 4.68
N ALA A 63 -6.04 -1.98 3.77
CA ALA A 63 -7.05 -2.51 2.88
C ALA A 63 -6.49 -3.65 2.01
N GLN A 64 -5.23 -3.58 1.57
CA GLN A 64 -4.62 -4.65 0.76
C GLN A 64 -4.34 -5.91 1.57
N ILE A 65 -4.04 -5.78 2.86
CA ILE A 65 -3.91 -6.93 3.76
C ILE A 65 -5.29 -7.58 3.92
N ILE A 66 -6.32 -6.79 4.25
CA ILE A 66 -7.68 -7.28 4.48
C ILE A 66 -8.25 -7.93 3.21
N ALA A 67 -8.17 -7.23 2.07
CA ALA A 67 -8.68 -7.72 0.79
C ALA A 67 -8.08 -9.07 0.41
N TYR A 68 -6.77 -9.24 0.63
CA TYR A 68 -6.09 -10.49 0.34
C TYR A 68 -6.70 -11.70 1.10
N PHE A 69 -7.03 -11.53 2.38
CA PHE A 69 -7.67 -12.61 3.16
C PHE A 69 -9.15 -12.78 2.82
N VAL A 70 -9.88 -11.69 2.61
CA VAL A 70 -11.31 -11.75 2.23
C VAL A 70 -11.50 -12.45 0.88
N MET A 71 -10.55 -12.29 -0.04
CA MET A 71 -10.56 -12.92 -1.36
C MET A 71 -9.93 -14.33 -1.37
N ASN A 72 -9.71 -14.95 -0.21
CA ASN A 72 -9.11 -16.28 -0.08
C ASN A 72 -7.72 -16.40 -0.74
N GLY A 73 -6.88 -15.37 -0.62
CA GLY A 73 -5.52 -15.38 -1.13
C GLY A 73 -4.67 -16.53 -0.55
N PRO A 74 -3.89 -17.26 -1.38
CA PRO A 74 -3.17 -18.45 -0.93
C PRO A 74 -1.90 -18.13 -0.14
N LEU A 75 -1.82 -18.55 1.13
CA LEU A 75 -0.63 -18.36 1.96
C LEU A 75 0.62 -19.04 1.36
N ASN A 76 1.53 -18.21 0.85
CA ASN A 76 2.81 -18.63 0.30
C ASN A 76 3.89 -17.59 0.63
N THR A 77 5.15 -17.89 0.34
CA THR A 77 6.28 -17.01 0.66
C THR A 77 6.13 -15.60 0.08
N MET A 78 5.69 -15.47 -1.17
CA MET A 78 5.51 -14.17 -1.81
C MET A 78 4.37 -13.37 -1.18
N ALA A 79 3.28 -14.04 -0.79
CA ALA A 79 2.19 -13.41 -0.05
C ALA A 79 2.66 -12.89 1.31
N ILE A 80 3.43 -13.70 2.05
CA ILE A 80 3.98 -13.29 3.34
C ILE A 80 4.87 -12.06 3.17
N VAL A 81 5.76 -12.04 2.17
CA VAL A 81 6.60 -10.87 1.87
C VAL A 81 5.75 -9.64 1.56
N SER A 82 4.74 -9.76 0.69
CA SER A 82 3.83 -8.65 0.35
C SER A 82 3.11 -8.10 1.58
N LYS A 83 2.48 -8.98 2.38
CA LYS A 83 1.70 -8.55 3.54
C LYS A 83 2.60 -7.97 4.63
N ALA A 84 3.83 -8.49 4.79
CA ALA A 84 4.81 -7.92 5.71
C ALA A 84 5.24 -6.50 5.27
N THR A 85 5.52 -6.28 3.99
CA THR A 85 5.89 -4.93 3.50
C THR A 85 4.72 -3.96 3.58
N GLU A 86 3.49 -4.40 3.31
CA GLU A 86 2.28 -3.60 3.54
C GLU A 86 2.12 -3.22 5.01
N ALA A 87 2.33 -4.17 5.95
CA ALA A 87 2.27 -3.89 7.38
C ALA A 87 3.33 -2.86 7.81
N VAL A 88 4.53 -2.91 7.24
CA VAL A 88 5.55 -1.89 7.46
C VAL A 88 5.09 -0.52 6.95
N VAL A 89 4.36 -0.44 5.83
CA VAL A 89 3.76 0.83 5.37
C VAL A 89 2.72 1.31 6.36
N VAL A 90 1.81 0.45 6.84
CA VAL A 90 0.79 0.81 7.85
C VAL A 90 1.45 1.39 9.10
N LEU A 91 2.43 0.68 9.67
CA LEU A 91 3.09 1.10 10.90
C LEU A 91 3.91 2.38 10.71
N ALA A 92 4.68 2.48 9.61
CA ALA A 92 5.50 3.65 9.35
C ALA A 92 4.64 4.89 9.06
N ALA A 93 3.58 4.75 8.28
CA ALA A 93 2.67 5.85 8.00
C ALA A 93 1.92 6.28 9.26
N GLY A 94 1.44 5.33 10.08
CA GLY A 94 0.83 5.62 11.38
C GLY A 94 1.79 6.37 12.31
N TYR A 95 3.04 5.92 12.42
CA TYR A 95 4.06 6.62 13.21
C TYR A 95 4.30 8.06 12.70
N LEU A 96 4.50 8.23 11.39
CA LEU A 96 4.73 9.55 10.80
C LEU A 96 3.54 10.49 10.95
N TYR A 97 2.30 9.97 10.93
CA TYR A 97 1.11 10.77 11.23
C TYR A 97 1.11 11.34 12.65
N MET A 98 1.55 10.53 13.62
CA MET A 98 1.61 10.91 15.03
C MET A 98 2.70 11.94 15.31
N THR A 99 3.81 11.91 14.56
CA THR A 99 4.93 12.84 14.73
C THR A 99 4.88 14.06 13.83
N ALA A 100 4.08 14.03 12.76
CA ALA A 100 3.87 15.19 11.91
C ALA A 100 3.01 16.23 12.63
N GLU A 101 3.42 17.50 12.56
CA GLU A 101 2.62 18.60 13.11
C GLU A 101 1.29 18.74 12.34
N PRO A 102 0.17 18.98 13.05
CA PRO A 102 -1.08 19.35 12.40
C PRO A 102 -0.86 20.59 11.54
N THR A 103 -1.40 20.59 10.32
CA THR A 103 -1.52 21.81 9.52
C THR A 103 -2.49 22.75 10.24
N THR A 104 -1.98 23.62 11.11
CA THR A 104 -2.75 24.71 11.71
C THR A 104 -2.92 25.79 10.65
N ASP A 105 -3.99 25.70 9.87
CA ASP A 105 -4.47 26.86 9.11
C ASP A 105 -4.97 27.87 10.16
N SER A 106 -4.15 28.89 10.44
CA SER A 106 -4.54 30.03 11.26
C SER A 106 -5.68 30.77 10.57
N LEU A 107 -6.90 30.52 11.03
CA LEU A 107 -8.08 31.36 10.78
C LEU A 107 -8.01 32.63 11.63
#